data_AF-A0A4S4EIJ0-F1
#
_entry.id   AF-A0A4S4EIJ0-F1
#
_cell.length_a   1.000
_cell.length_b   1.000
_cell.length_c   1.000
_cell.angle_alpha   90.00
_cell.angle_beta   90.00
_cell.angle_gamma   90.00
#
_symmetry.space_group_name_H-M   'P 1'
#
loop_
_entity.id
_entity.type
_entity.pdbx_description
1 polymer ?
#
loop_
_entity_poly.entity_id
_entity_poly.type
_entity_poly.pdbx_seq_one_letter_code
_entity_poly.pdbx_strand_id
1 'polypeptide(L)'
;MKMLGKLIVFSDEDAANDSDLVLKNAEVASGKELDAWLSLTEDLELKKMELEIESHLIISARLVLSDSIEHSVEDDRRERELLCKRKEMLRDELEKLLVLVKEKEVEITETDHNIKTVEKRIADVVSSFQEVQSSVDTKYDNLQSGLSQMELHNEALTRKKKEIDDFLSQEKDRGTKLQELAQISADEANMYQEVVELRKSLVLFILKSREEKVRLATTEEKLSQDVHILRQEISAARASLQELSSTKSSFQQEIESLNQRLVFIDKRVPELEAEKKVAATARNFKEAARIATESKALSVEKEGLKIKMAGVVLELGKLEEEICDTVNRLQETEGQISTKEKEVAMARFQRLLLIAGAAKAERSAALELGDLEETDILLAEAEAAESEARKIQPVYNFKEEEFANIPKQYISMELVSNLGGKQLAELVASAAYISPT
;
A
#
# COMPACT_ATOMS: atom_id res chain seq x y z
N MET A 1 105.45 11.37 -141.54
CA MET A 1 104.76 12.10 -142.64
C MET A 1 105.38 13.53 -142.76
N LYS A 2 105.01 14.44 -143.70
CA LYS A 2 105.79 15.64 -144.21
C LYS A 2 105.69 16.97 -143.37
N MET A 3 106.31 18.15 -143.61
CA MET A 3 106.73 18.89 -144.86
C MET A 3 108.09 19.72 -144.83
N LEU A 4 108.21 21.02 -145.26
CA LEU A 4 109.49 21.56 -145.88
C LEU A 4 110.00 23.08 -145.79
N GLY A 5 111.33 23.35 -146.11
CA GLY A 5 112.21 24.61 -146.02
C GLY A 5 113.54 24.78 -146.95
N LYS A 6 114.56 25.69 -146.71
CA LYS A 6 115.68 26.19 -147.66
C LYS A 6 117.08 26.77 -147.07
N LEU A 7 118.21 27.02 -147.85
CA LEU A 7 119.63 27.45 -147.41
C LEU A 7 120.54 28.45 -148.32
N ILE A 8 121.87 28.75 -148.07
CA ILE A 8 122.82 29.88 -148.57
C ILE A 8 124.39 29.67 -148.20
N VAL A 9 125.62 30.28 -148.57
CA VAL A 9 126.42 31.15 -149.58
C VAL A 9 128.02 31.17 -149.31
N PHE A 10 128.97 31.84 -150.08
CA PHE A 10 130.53 31.95 -150.04
C PHE A 10 131.13 33.38 -150.42
N SER A 11 132.42 33.88 -150.65
CA SER A 11 133.93 33.57 -150.85
C SER A 11 134.88 34.85 -150.55
N ASP A 12 136.20 35.24 -150.81
CA ASP A 12 137.54 34.99 -151.57
C ASP A 12 138.85 35.54 -150.75
N GLU A 13 140.12 36.06 -151.08
CA GLU A 13 141.07 36.58 -152.19
C GLU A 13 142.64 36.80 -151.74
N ASP A 14 143.70 37.26 -152.53
CA ASP A 14 145.23 37.46 -152.22
C ASP A 14 146.07 38.49 -153.17
N ALA A 15 147.42 38.85 -153.33
CA ALA A 15 148.88 38.50 -152.98
C ALA A 15 150.09 39.53 -153.38
N ALA A 16 151.43 39.27 -153.10
CA ALA A 16 152.79 39.69 -153.77
C ALA A 16 153.92 40.72 -153.20
N ASN A 17 155.26 40.70 -153.61
CA ASN A 17 156.46 41.61 -153.18
C ASN A 17 157.90 41.62 -153.97
N ASP A 18 158.99 42.35 -153.52
CA ASP A 18 160.43 42.72 -154.01
C ASP A 18 161.61 41.64 -154.06
N SER A 19 162.84 41.99 -154.54
CA SER A 19 164.05 41.15 -154.73
C SER A 19 165.12 41.09 -153.60
N ASP A 20 165.26 42.05 -152.68
CA ASP A 20 166.29 41.97 -151.59
C ASP A 20 165.90 40.93 -150.51
N LEU A 21 164.72 40.33 -150.66
CA LEU A 21 164.02 39.56 -149.64
C LEU A 21 164.55 38.14 -149.40
N VAL A 22 165.22 37.47 -150.34
CA VAL A 22 165.38 36.00 -150.22
C VAL A 22 166.56 35.56 -149.34
N LEU A 23 167.65 36.34 -149.24
CA LEU A 23 168.65 36.11 -148.18
C LEU A 23 168.09 36.51 -146.81
N LYS A 24 167.29 37.59 -146.76
CA LYS A 24 166.45 37.93 -145.60
C LYS A 24 165.48 36.79 -145.22
N ASN A 25 164.94 36.03 -146.18
CA ASN A 25 163.98 34.96 -145.90
C ASN A 25 164.59 33.82 -145.07
N ALA A 26 165.91 33.63 -145.04
CA ALA A 26 166.55 32.69 -144.12
C ALA A 26 166.42 33.15 -142.66
N GLU A 27 166.68 34.42 -142.38
CA GLU A 27 166.56 35.01 -141.04
C GLU A 27 165.09 35.22 -140.65
N VAL A 28 164.24 35.64 -141.59
CA VAL A 28 162.79 35.85 -141.40
C VAL A 28 162.04 34.52 -141.19
N ALA A 29 162.49 33.41 -141.79
CA ALA A 29 161.93 32.09 -141.49
C ALA A 29 162.24 31.67 -140.04
N SER A 30 163.51 31.76 -139.64
CA SER A 30 163.96 31.42 -138.29
C SER A 30 163.25 32.24 -137.20
N GLY A 31 163.08 33.55 -137.42
CA GLY A 31 162.36 34.42 -136.49
C GLY A 31 160.88 34.06 -136.34
N LYS A 32 160.19 33.80 -137.46
CA LYS A 32 158.73 33.49 -137.45
C LYS A 32 158.38 32.17 -136.75
N GLU A 33 159.27 31.19 -136.81
CA GLU A 33 158.99 29.86 -136.23
C GLU A 33 159.21 29.83 -134.70
N LEU A 34 160.02 30.76 -134.16
CA LEU A 34 160.18 30.93 -132.71
C LEU A 34 158.95 31.60 -132.05
N ASP A 35 158.46 32.70 -132.63
CA ASP A 35 157.29 33.44 -132.13
C ASP A 35 156.02 32.55 -132.12
N ALA A 36 155.88 31.69 -133.14
CA ALA A 36 154.79 30.72 -133.22
C ALA A 36 154.77 29.69 -132.07
N TRP A 37 155.95 29.36 -131.50
CA TRP A 37 156.07 28.39 -130.42
C TRP A 37 155.71 28.98 -129.04
N LEU A 38 156.06 30.25 -128.82
CA LEU A 38 155.69 30.99 -127.62
C LEU A 38 154.18 31.17 -127.51
N SER A 39 153.53 31.65 -128.58
CA SER A 39 152.07 31.89 -128.58
C SER A 39 151.25 30.62 -128.35
N LEU A 40 151.75 29.43 -128.75
CA LEU A 40 151.06 28.16 -128.52
C LEU A 40 151.18 27.67 -127.06
N THR A 41 152.20 28.13 -126.33
CA THR A 41 152.43 27.75 -124.93
C THR A 41 151.50 28.52 -123.99
N GLU A 42 151.34 29.83 -124.22
CA GLU A 42 150.46 30.69 -123.40
C GLU A 42 148.99 30.23 -123.45
N ASP A 43 148.50 29.84 -124.63
CA ASP A 43 147.13 29.35 -124.86
C ASP A 43 146.82 28.07 -124.06
N LEU A 44 147.81 27.20 -123.90
CA LEU A 44 147.70 25.93 -123.17
C LEU A 44 147.69 26.14 -121.65
N GLU A 45 148.51 27.07 -121.15
CA GLU A 45 148.56 27.45 -119.74
C GLU A 45 147.26 28.14 -119.29
N LEU A 46 146.67 28.97 -120.15
CA LEU A 46 145.34 29.57 -119.95
C LEU A 46 144.24 28.50 -119.82
N LYS A 47 144.25 27.49 -120.69
CA LYS A 47 143.23 26.43 -120.72
C LYS A 47 143.27 25.52 -119.49
N LYS A 48 144.44 25.37 -118.86
CA LYS A 48 144.58 24.68 -117.57
C LYS A 48 143.85 25.43 -116.44
N MET A 49 144.01 26.74 -116.37
CA MET A 49 143.47 27.57 -115.28
C MET A 49 141.93 27.59 -115.27
N GLU A 50 141.31 27.52 -116.45
CA GLU A 50 139.84 27.45 -116.62
C GLU A 50 139.23 26.18 -115.97
N LEU A 51 139.87 25.02 -116.17
CA LEU A 51 139.39 23.72 -115.66
C LEU A 51 139.55 23.58 -114.13
N GLU A 52 140.59 24.19 -113.55
CA GLU A 52 140.79 24.20 -112.09
C GLU A 52 139.68 24.97 -111.35
N ILE A 53 139.14 26.03 -111.96
CA ILE A 53 138.00 26.81 -111.43
C ILE A 53 136.69 26.02 -111.48
N GLU A 54 136.40 25.38 -112.62
CA GLU A 54 135.15 24.62 -112.82
C GLU A 54 135.03 23.44 -111.84
N SER A 55 136.12 22.71 -111.63
CA SER A 55 136.23 21.63 -110.62
C SER A 55 135.85 22.11 -109.21
N HIS A 56 136.33 23.28 -108.83
CA HIS A 56 136.15 23.82 -107.47
C HIS A 56 134.70 24.23 -107.17
N LEU A 57 133.95 24.67 -108.19
CA LEU A 57 132.53 25.01 -108.09
C LEU A 57 131.65 23.76 -107.92
N ILE A 58 131.94 22.69 -108.67
CA ILE A 58 131.17 21.43 -108.64
C ILE A 58 131.25 20.77 -107.25
N ILE A 59 132.44 20.76 -106.63
CA ILE A 59 132.64 20.20 -105.28
C ILE A 59 131.80 20.96 -104.24
N SER A 60 131.77 22.29 -104.32
CA SER A 60 131.03 23.15 -103.39
C SER A 60 129.51 22.91 -103.47
N ALA A 61 128.96 22.85 -104.69
CA ALA A 61 127.54 22.58 -104.91
C ALA A 61 127.09 21.20 -104.37
N ARG A 62 127.97 20.19 -104.42
CA ARG A 62 127.67 18.82 -103.96
C ARG A 62 127.57 18.70 -102.44
N LEU A 63 128.29 19.52 -101.67
CA LEU A 63 128.20 19.54 -100.20
C LEU A 63 126.85 20.09 -99.73
N VAL A 64 126.44 21.25 -100.24
CA VAL A 64 125.19 21.94 -99.86
C VAL A 64 123.95 21.05 -100.07
N LEU A 65 123.94 20.24 -101.13
CA LEU A 65 122.85 19.29 -101.39
C LEU A 65 122.79 18.15 -100.35
N SER A 66 123.93 17.73 -99.80
CA SER A 66 124.00 16.65 -98.81
C SER A 66 123.42 17.07 -97.47
N ASP A 67 123.83 18.25 -96.97
CA ASP A 67 123.40 18.77 -95.66
C ASP A 67 121.87 19.02 -95.62
N SER A 68 121.30 19.42 -96.76
CA SER A 68 119.85 19.67 -96.89
C SER A 68 119.00 18.39 -96.92
N ILE A 69 119.57 17.23 -97.26
CA ILE A 69 118.87 15.95 -97.25
C ILE A 69 118.82 15.41 -95.81
N GLU A 70 119.95 15.46 -95.10
CA GLU A 70 120.09 14.93 -93.73
C GLU A 70 119.09 15.60 -92.76
N HIS A 71 118.90 16.92 -92.85
CA HIS A 71 117.97 17.66 -92.01
C HIS A 71 116.51 17.20 -92.17
N SER A 72 116.05 16.96 -93.40
CA SER A 72 114.64 16.61 -93.65
C SER A 72 114.25 15.25 -93.07
N VAL A 73 115.19 14.30 -93.02
CA VAL A 73 114.94 12.94 -92.49
C VAL A 73 114.83 12.94 -90.97
N GLU A 74 115.53 13.85 -90.30
CA GLU A 74 115.60 13.90 -88.83
C GLU A 74 114.39 14.59 -88.17
N ASP A 75 113.64 15.44 -88.89
CA ASP A 75 112.37 16.00 -88.40
C ASP A 75 111.23 14.95 -88.47
N ASP A 76 111.00 14.31 -89.63
CA ASP A 76 110.01 13.24 -89.82
C ASP A 76 110.16 12.11 -88.78
N ARG A 77 111.41 11.77 -88.45
CA ARG A 77 111.73 10.71 -87.48
C ARG A 77 111.21 11.04 -86.08
N ARG A 78 111.19 12.32 -85.68
CA ARG A 78 110.76 12.79 -84.35
C ARG A 78 109.24 12.85 -84.20
N GLU A 79 108.48 13.25 -85.24
CA GLU A 79 107.00 13.28 -85.16
C GLU A 79 106.42 11.88 -84.94
N ARG A 80 106.94 10.89 -85.67
CA ARG A 80 106.50 9.48 -85.60
C ARG A 80 106.54 8.90 -84.17
N GLU A 81 107.56 9.25 -83.37
CA GLU A 81 107.67 8.74 -82.00
C GLU A 81 106.66 9.37 -81.03
N LEU A 82 106.29 10.63 -81.22
CA LEU A 82 105.28 11.32 -80.42
C LEU A 82 103.89 10.68 -80.62
N LEU A 83 103.54 10.36 -81.86
CA LEU A 83 102.27 9.72 -82.20
C LEU A 83 102.15 8.30 -81.61
N CYS A 84 103.23 7.50 -81.62
CA CYS A 84 103.24 6.19 -80.95
C CYS A 84 102.99 6.30 -79.44
N LYS A 85 103.72 7.19 -78.74
CA LYS A 85 103.54 7.43 -77.30
C LYS A 85 102.10 7.90 -76.97
N ARG A 86 101.50 8.74 -77.82
CA ARG A 86 100.10 9.18 -77.65
C ARG A 86 99.08 8.06 -77.84
N LYS A 87 99.33 7.13 -78.77
CA LYS A 87 98.49 5.95 -79.04
C LYS A 87 98.48 4.94 -77.88
N GLU A 88 99.60 4.78 -77.18
CA GLU A 88 99.70 3.87 -76.03
C GLU A 88 98.95 4.43 -74.81
N MET A 89 99.14 5.70 -74.45
CA MET A 89 98.42 6.33 -73.35
C MET A 89 96.88 6.23 -73.48
N LEU A 90 96.35 6.42 -74.70
CA LEU A 90 94.91 6.32 -74.97
C LEU A 90 94.35 4.88 -74.86
N ARG A 91 95.20 3.86 -75.04
CA ARG A 91 94.82 2.45 -74.82
C ARG A 91 94.70 2.16 -73.33
N ASP A 92 95.71 2.57 -72.55
CA ASP A 92 95.74 2.37 -71.10
C ASP A 92 94.60 3.10 -70.39
N GLU A 93 94.17 4.25 -70.92
CA GLU A 93 93.03 5.03 -70.43
C GLU A 93 91.68 4.33 -70.72
N LEU A 94 91.53 3.75 -71.92
CA LEU A 94 90.34 2.97 -72.30
C LEU A 94 90.20 1.69 -71.47
N GLU A 95 91.29 0.95 -71.22
CA GLU A 95 91.26 -0.28 -70.42
C GLU A 95 90.82 0.01 -68.97
N LYS A 96 91.31 1.11 -68.37
CA LYS A 96 90.91 1.56 -67.02
C LYS A 96 89.43 1.92 -66.95
N LEU A 97 88.89 2.59 -67.98
CA LEU A 97 87.46 2.89 -68.08
C LEU A 97 86.60 1.62 -68.17
N LEU A 98 87.04 0.60 -68.93
CA LEU A 98 86.33 -0.68 -69.05
C LEU A 98 86.33 -1.51 -67.75
N VAL A 99 87.36 -1.38 -66.91
CA VAL A 99 87.37 -1.96 -65.55
C VAL A 99 86.37 -1.23 -64.66
N LEU A 100 86.43 0.11 -64.60
CA LEU A 100 85.57 0.93 -63.74
C LEU A 100 84.06 0.76 -64.06
N VAL A 101 83.71 0.58 -65.33
CA VAL A 101 82.32 0.29 -65.74
C VAL A 101 81.84 -1.04 -65.15
N LYS A 102 82.65 -2.11 -65.22
CA LYS A 102 82.27 -3.42 -64.67
C LYS A 102 82.15 -3.41 -63.15
N GLU A 103 83.02 -2.66 -62.46
CA GLU A 103 82.92 -2.46 -61.01
C GLU A 103 81.59 -1.77 -60.65
N LYS A 104 81.17 -0.76 -61.43
CA LYS A 104 79.87 -0.09 -61.24
C LYS A 104 78.66 -0.93 -61.64
N GLU A 105 78.76 -1.78 -62.65
CA GLU A 105 77.71 -2.75 -62.98
C GLU A 105 77.45 -3.71 -61.80
N VAL A 106 78.51 -4.22 -61.15
CA VAL A 106 78.39 -5.04 -59.94
C VAL A 106 77.75 -4.27 -58.79
N GLU A 107 78.24 -3.05 -58.49
CA GLU A 107 77.71 -2.18 -57.42
C GLU A 107 76.21 -1.86 -57.61
N ILE A 108 75.76 -1.67 -58.86
CA ILE A 108 74.34 -1.50 -59.19
C ILE A 108 73.55 -2.78 -58.88
N THR A 109 74.03 -3.96 -59.29
CA THR A 109 73.31 -5.22 -59.02
C THR A 109 73.24 -5.57 -57.53
N GLU A 110 74.27 -5.22 -56.74
CA GLU A 110 74.24 -5.34 -55.28
C GLU A 110 73.24 -4.35 -54.65
N THR A 111 73.21 -3.11 -55.14
CA THR A 111 72.25 -2.09 -54.70
C THR A 111 70.80 -2.53 -54.97
N ASP A 112 70.52 -3.05 -56.16
CA ASP A 112 69.22 -3.63 -56.53
C ASP A 112 68.80 -4.80 -55.63
N HIS A 113 69.74 -5.65 -55.22
CA HIS A 113 69.48 -6.75 -54.29
C HIS A 113 69.17 -6.24 -52.88
N ASN A 114 69.91 -5.22 -52.43
CA ASN A 114 69.68 -4.55 -51.15
C ASN A 114 68.31 -3.84 -51.11
N ILE A 115 67.90 -3.16 -52.20
CA ILE A 115 66.57 -2.53 -52.32
C ILE A 115 65.47 -3.59 -52.18
N LYS A 116 65.51 -4.68 -52.96
CA LYS A 116 64.51 -5.78 -52.88
C LYS A 116 64.44 -6.41 -51.47
N THR A 117 65.56 -6.44 -50.77
CA THR A 117 65.65 -6.92 -49.37
C THR A 117 65.10 -5.91 -48.35
N VAL A 118 65.16 -4.60 -48.64
CA VAL A 118 64.45 -3.56 -47.87
C VAL A 118 62.95 -3.63 -48.14
N GLU A 119 62.53 -3.65 -49.40
CA GLU A 119 61.12 -3.71 -49.82
C GLU A 119 60.40 -4.92 -49.21
N LYS A 120 61.02 -6.10 -49.26
CA LYS A 120 60.46 -7.30 -48.62
C LYS A 120 60.26 -7.10 -47.11
N ARG A 121 61.26 -6.57 -46.39
CA ARG A 121 61.12 -6.30 -44.95
C ARG A 121 60.02 -5.28 -44.64
N ILE A 122 59.82 -4.28 -45.51
CA ILE A 122 58.71 -3.34 -45.38
C ILE A 122 57.36 -4.06 -45.56
N ALA A 123 57.23 -4.91 -46.58
CA ALA A 123 56.01 -5.70 -46.82
C ALA A 123 55.71 -6.69 -45.67
N ASP A 124 56.73 -7.41 -45.18
CA ASP A 124 56.63 -8.33 -44.04
C ASP A 124 56.16 -7.58 -42.76
N VAL A 125 56.70 -6.39 -42.50
CA VAL A 125 56.27 -5.51 -41.39
C VAL A 125 54.84 -5.02 -41.58
N VAL A 126 54.48 -4.46 -42.75
CA VAL A 126 53.13 -3.96 -43.03
C VAL A 126 52.08 -5.06 -42.84
N SER A 127 52.36 -6.27 -43.34
CA SER A 127 51.50 -7.44 -43.15
C SER A 127 51.26 -7.75 -41.65
N SER A 128 52.33 -7.80 -40.86
CA SER A 128 52.24 -8.05 -39.41
C SER A 128 51.46 -6.98 -38.65
N PHE A 129 51.60 -5.70 -39.02
CA PHE A 129 50.85 -4.61 -38.39
C PHE A 129 49.39 -4.56 -38.84
N GLN A 130 49.06 -5.01 -40.05
CA GLN A 130 47.69 -5.05 -40.57
C GLN A 130 46.83 -6.13 -39.87
N GLU A 131 47.42 -7.27 -39.48
CA GLU A 131 46.77 -8.26 -38.62
C GLU A 131 46.52 -7.68 -37.22
N VAL A 132 47.53 -7.04 -36.61
CA VAL A 132 47.40 -6.38 -35.30
C VAL A 132 46.34 -5.28 -35.33
N GLN A 133 46.32 -4.43 -36.37
CA GLN A 133 45.29 -3.41 -36.56
C GLN A 133 43.90 -4.05 -36.63
N SER A 134 43.70 -5.07 -37.47
CA SER A 134 42.42 -5.78 -37.59
C SER A 134 41.98 -6.39 -36.25
N SER A 135 42.93 -6.85 -35.42
CA SER A 135 42.70 -7.34 -34.06
C SER A 135 42.44 -6.24 -33.02
N VAL A 136 42.85 -5.00 -33.27
CA VAL A 136 42.54 -3.83 -32.43
C VAL A 136 41.17 -3.27 -32.80
N ASP A 137 40.90 -3.07 -34.08
CA ASP A 137 39.64 -2.52 -34.59
C ASP A 137 38.46 -3.44 -34.17
N THR A 138 38.57 -4.75 -34.36
CA THR A 138 37.56 -5.71 -33.88
C THR A 138 37.40 -5.75 -32.36
N LYS A 139 38.46 -5.47 -31.57
CA LYS A 139 38.32 -5.33 -30.10
C LYS A 139 37.66 -4.01 -29.71
N TYR A 140 37.94 -2.93 -30.45
CA TYR A 140 37.32 -1.62 -30.26
C TYR A 140 35.81 -1.69 -30.53
N ASP A 141 35.39 -2.26 -31.66
CA ASP A 141 33.97 -2.43 -32.02
C ASP A 141 33.20 -3.26 -30.97
N ASN A 142 33.81 -4.35 -30.49
CA ASN A 142 33.22 -5.18 -29.43
C ASN A 142 33.11 -4.43 -28.08
N LEU A 143 34.12 -3.63 -27.72
CA LEU A 143 34.08 -2.77 -26.52
C LEU A 143 33.02 -1.67 -26.65
N GLN A 144 32.96 -0.99 -27.79
CA GLN A 144 31.99 0.07 -28.07
C GLN A 144 30.55 -0.47 -28.02
N SER A 145 30.32 -1.64 -28.63
CA SER A 145 29.03 -2.36 -28.60
C SER A 145 28.63 -2.75 -27.17
N GLY A 146 29.55 -3.35 -26.40
CA GLY A 146 29.30 -3.73 -25.00
C GLY A 146 29.05 -2.54 -24.08
N LEU A 147 29.72 -1.41 -24.32
CA LEU A 147 29.53 -0.17 -23.57
C LEU A 147 28.15 0.42 -23.85
N SER A 148 27.75 0.55 -25.12
CA SER A 148 26.40 1.02 -25.48
C SER A 148 25.29 0.08 -24.99
N GLN A 149 25.52 -1.23 -24.94
CA GLN A 149 24.59 -2.17 -24.31
C GLN A 149 24.48 -1.93 -22.80
N MET A 150 25.58 -1.65 -22.11
CA MET A 150 25.59 -1.37 -20.68
C MET A 150 24.93 -0.03 -20.33
N GLU A 151 25.07 0.99 -21.18
CA GLU A 151 24.33 2.26 -21.08
C GLU A 151 22.82 2.04 -21.15
N LEU A 152 22.33 1.28 -22.15
CA LEU A 152 20.91 0.92 -22.29
C LEU A 152 20.38 0.15 -21.07
N HIS A 153 21.16 -0.77 -20.50
CA HIS A 153 20.80 -1.47 -19.26
C HIS A 153 20.76 -0.52 -18.06
N ASN A 154 21.67 0.45 -17.96
CA ASN A 154 21.69 1.45 -16.89
C ASN A 154 20.47 2.40 -16.99
N GLU A 155 20.07 2.82 -18.20
CA GLU A 155 18.83 3.57 -18.41
C GLU A 155 17.57 2.77 -18.05
N ALA A 156 17.54 1.47 -18.36
CA ALA A 156 16.44 0.58 -18.01
C ALA A 156 16.35 0.38 -16.49
N LEU A 157 17.47 0.18 -15.80
CA LEU A 157 17.56 0.11 -14.33
C LEU A 157 17.16 1.43 -13.68
N THR A 158 17.59 2.57 -14.23
CA THR A 158 17.24 3.91 -13.71
C THR A 158 15.73 4.17 -13.82
N ARG A 159 15.10 3.79 -14.94
CA ARG A 159 13.64 3.83 -15.10
C ARG A 159 12.95 2.90 -14.10
N LYS A 160 13.39 1.65 -13.97
CA LYS A 160 12.82 0.68 -13.03
C LYS A 160 12.95 1.10 -11.57
N LYS A 161 14.07 1.73 -11.19
CA LYS A 161 14.21 2.34 -9.86
C LYS A 161 13.16 3.42 -9.65
N LYS A 162 12.99 4.34 -10.60
CA LYS A 162 11.97 5.40 -10.47
C LYS A 162 10.56 4.82 -10.34
N GLU A 163 10.19 3.84 -11.16
CA GLU A 163 8.90 3.14 -11.05
C GLU A 163 8.66 2.54 -9.65
N ILE A 164 9.72 1.98 -9.02
CA ILE A 164 9.67 1.44 -7.66
C ILE A 164 9.56 2.55 -6.60
N ASP A 165 10.34 3.63 -6.72
CA ASP A 165 10.32 4.76 -5.78
C ASP A 165 8.97 5.52 -5.83
N ASP A 166 8.39 5.68 -7.04
CA ASP A 166 7.05 6.26 -7.25
C ASP A 166 5.96 5.34 -6.64
N PHE A 167 6.02 4.02 -6.87
CA PHE A 167 5.08 3.04 -6.30
C PHE A 167 5.16 2.95 -4.77
N LEU A 168 6.38 2.93 -4.21
CA LEU A 168 6.61 2.93 -2.76
C LEU A 168 5.99 4.17 -2.10
N SER A 169 6.10 5.32 -2.76
CA SER A 169 5.51 6.58 -2.30
C SER A 169 3.97 6.52 -2.32
N GLN A 170 3.37 5.93 -3.36
CA GLN A 170 1.93 5.73 -3.47
C GLN A 170 1.39 4.75 -2.40
N GLU A 171 2.03 3.60 -2.20
CA GLU A 171 1.59 2.64 -1.17
C GLU A 171 1.76 3.16 0.25
N LYS A 172 2.74 4.06 0.50
CA LYS A 172 2.88 4.73 1.79
C LYS A 172 1.72 5.69 2.08
N ASP A 173 1.32 6.48 1.09
CA ASP A 173 0.13 7.37 1.16
C ASP A 173 -1.18 6.57 1.31
N ARG A 174 -1.30 5.43 0.60
CA ARG A 174 -2.43 4.51 0.79
C ARG A 174 -2.44 3.88 2.19
N GLY A 175 -1.26 3.58 2.74
CA GLY A 175 -1.08 3.07 4.10
C GLY A 175 -1.54 4.05 5.18
N THR A 176 -1.15 5.33 5.08
CA THR A 176 -1.61 6.36 6.04
C THR A 176 -3.12 6.57 5.97
N LYS A 177 -3.70 6.61 4.77
CA LYS A 177 -5.16 6.73 4.59
C LYS A 177 -5.94 5.54 5.15
N LEU A 178 -5.39 4.32 5.04
CA LEU A 178 -5.97 3.13 5.66
C LEU A 178 -5.89 3.20 7.20
N GLN A 179 -4.81 3.73 7.76
CA GLN A 179 -4.68 3.92 9.21
C GLN A 179 -5.64 4.99 9.75
N GLU A 180 -5.81 6.10 9.03
CA GLU A 180 -6.80 7.15 9.35
C GLU A 180 -8.24 6.60 9.32
N LEU A 181 -8.60 5.86 8.27
CA LEU A 181 -9.92 5.21 8.17
C LEU A 181 -10.13 4.17 9.29
N ALA A 182 -9.12 3.37 9.63
CA ALA A 182 -9.22 2.40 10.71
C ALA A 182 -9.43 3.07 12.08
N GLN A 183 -8.78 4.21 12.34
CA GLN A 183 -8.98 5.00 13.56
C GLN A 183 -10.40 5.58 13.61
N ILE A 184 -10.88 6.22 12.53
CA ILE A 184 -12.24 6.75 12.43
C ILE A 184 -13.29 5.65 12.66
N SER A 185 -13.10 4.47 12.06
CA SER A 185 -14.00 3.32 12.27
C SER A 185 -13.97 2.79 13.71
N ALA A 186 -12.84 2.84 14.40
CA ALA A 186 -12.73 2.46 15.80
C ALA A 186 -13.43 3.47 16.73
N ASP A 187 -13.26 4.78 16.46
CA ASP A 187 -13.90 5.85 17.23
C ASP A 187 -15.42 5.87 17.02
N GLU A 188 -15.90 5.61 15.79
CA GLU A 188 -17.33 5.42 15.50
C GLU A 188 -17.90 4.16 16.19
N ALA A 189 -17.18 3.05 16.18
CA ALA A 189 -17.59 1.83 16.89
C ALA A 189 -17.69 2.04 18.42
N ASN A 190 -16.73 2.77 19.01
CA ASN A 190 -16.77 3.15 20.41
C ASN A 190 -18.01 4.03 20.72
N MET A 191 -18.29 5.03 19.88
CA MET A 191 -19.47 5.90 20.03
C MET A 191 -20.79 5.10 19.97
N TYR A 192 -20.91 4.12 19.07
CA TYR A 192 -22.09 3.24 19.05
C TYR A 192 -22.18 2.34 20.29
N GLN A 193 -21.05 1.84 20.80
CA GLN A 193 -21.03 1.03 22.03
C GLN A 193 -21.46 1.83 23.26
N GLU A 194 -21.08 3.10 23.37
CA GLU A 194 -21.58 4.02 24.42
C GLU A 194 -23.10 4.20 24.31
N VAL A 195 -23.64 4.44 23.10
CA VAL A 195 -25.09 4.56 22.86
C VAL A 195 -25.84 3.29 23.27
N VAL A 196 -25.29 2.10 23.00
CA VAL A 196 -25.89 0.82 23.39
C VAL A 196 -25.94 0.66 24.91
N GLU A 197 -24.88 0.98 25.63
CA GLU A 197 -24.87 0.87 27.11
C GLU A 197 -25.77 1.93 27.77
N LEU A 198 -25.87 3.15 27.22
CA LEU A 198 -26.83 4.16 27.67
C LEU A 198 -28.28 3.68 27.48
N ARG A 199 -28.64 3.17 26.30
CA ARG A 199 -29.99 2.61 26.05
C ARG A 199 -30.29 1.43 26.97
N LYS A 200 -29.35 0.51 27.15
CA LYS A 200 -29.45 -0.64 28.05
C LYS A 200 -29.70 -0.23 29.51
N SER A 201 -29.04 0.82 30.00
CA SER A 201 -29.29 1.40 31.33
C SER A 201 -30.73 1.91 31.46
N LEU A 202 -31.23 2.66 30.48
CA LEU A 202 -32.59 3.20 30.46
C LEU A 202 -33.65 2.09 30.35
N VAL A 203 -33.43 1.08 29.51
CA VAL A 203 -34.31 -0.09 29.39
C VAL A 203 -34.40 -0.86 30.70
N LEU A 204 -33.29 -1.05 31.43
CA LEU A 204 -33.30 -1.71 32.75
C LEU A 204 -34.12 -0.92 33.78
N PHE A 205 -34.08 0.42 33.75
CA PHE A 205 -34.93 1.26 34.59
C PHE A 205 -36.42 1.09 34.25
N ILE A 206 -36.77 1.11 32.96
CA ILE A 206 -38.16 0.90 32.49
C ILE A 206 -38.65 -0.51 32.87
N LEU A 207 -37.81 -1.54 32.71
CA LEU A 207 -38.14 -2.92 33.09
C LEU A 207 -38.45 -3.04 34.58
N LYS A 208 -37.62 -2.46 35.47
CA LYS A 208 -37.88 -2.45 36.92
C LYS A 208 -39.26 -1.86 37.26
N SER A 209 -39.67 -0.78 36.59
CA SER A 209 -41.01 -0.19 36.78
C SER A 209 -42.13 -1.08 36.23
N ARG A 210 -41.90 -1.80 35.12
CA ARG A 210 -42.88 -2.74 34.54
C ARG A 210 -43.02 -4.01 35.39
N GLU A 211 -41.93 -4.53 35.95
CA GLU A 211 -41.92 -5.63 36.92
C GLU A 211 -42.69 -5.27 38.20
N GLU A 212 -42.48 -4.06 38.75
CA GLU A 212 -43.25 -3.59 39.91
C GLU A 212 -44.75 -3.50 39.61
N LYS A 213 -45.15 -3.00 38.43
CA LYS A 213 -46.56 -2.97 38.00
C LYS A 213 -47.19 -4.36 37.99
N VAL A 214 -46.47 -5.37 37.51
CA VAL A 214 -46.93 -6.78 37.51
C VAL A 214 -46.96 -7.36 38.93
N ARG A 215 -45.95 -7.08 39.75
CA ARG A 215 -45.90 -7.49 41.17
C ARG A 215 -47.10 -6.98 41.94
N LEU A 216 -47.44 -5.71 41.79
CA LEU A 216 -48.61 -5.09 42.42
C LEU A 216 -49.93 -5.66 41.90
N ALA A 217 -50.06 -5.89 40.59
CA ALA A 217 -51.25 -6.53 40.01
C ALA A 217 -51.50 -7.94 40.59
N THR A 218 -50.48 -8.80 40.65
CA THR A 218 -50.62 -10.16 41.23
C THR A 218 -50.81 -10.15 42.75
N THR A 219 -50.43 -9.07 43.43
CA THR A 219 -50.66 -8.88 44.87
C THR A 219 -52.11 -8.44 45.13
N GLU A 220 -52.60 -7.44 44.38
CA GLU A 220 -53.99 -6.98 44.40
C GLU A 220 -54.98 -8.11 44.11
N GLU A 221 -54.68 -8.96 43.12
CA GLU A 221 -55.53 -10.11 42.77
C GLU A 221 -55.64 -11.11 43.93
N LYS A 222 -54.52 -11.53 44.52
CA LYS A 222 -54.50 -12.46 45.67
C LYS A 222 -55.25 -11.90 46.87
N LEU A 223 -54.97 -10.64 47.23
CA LEU A 223 -55.65 -9.98 48.34
C LEU A 223 -57.16 -9.81 48.08
N SER A 224 -57.57 -9.64 46.82
CA SER A 224 -59.00 -9.61 46.43
C SER A 224 -59.65 -11.00 46.56
N GLN A 225 -58.91 -12.08 46.32
CA GLN A 225 -59.35 -13.45 46.58
C GLN A 225 -59.47 -13.72 48.08
N ASP A 226 -58.50 -13.29 48.91
CA ASP A 226 -58.58 -13.36 50.38
C ASP A 226 -59.86 -12.68 50.90
N VAL A 227 -60.12 -11.43 50.47
CA VAL A 227 -61.34 -10.67 50.83
C VAL A 227 -62.60 -11.40 50.39
N HIS A 228 -62.60 -12.05 49.21
CA HIS A 228 -63.76 -12.80 48.76
C HIS A 228 -64.04 -14.03 49.63
N ILE A 229 -63.01 -14.77 50.05
CA ILE A 229 -63.13 -15.92 50.95
C ILE A 229 -63.69 -15.47 52.32
N LEU A 230 -63.10 -14.45 52.94
CA LEU A 230 -63.57 -13.92 54.23
C LEU A 230 -65.03 -13.43 54.16
N ARG A 231 -65.46 -12.85 53.03
CA ARG A 231 -66.87 -12.46 52.79
C ARG A 231 -67.80 -13.68 52.67
N GLN A 232 -67.34 -14.82 52.14
CA GLN A 232 -68.10 -16.07 52.16
C GLN A 232 -68.20 -16.64 53.58
N GLU A 233 -67.12 -16.60 54.37
CA GLU A 233 -67.11 -17.04 55.78
C GLU A 233 -68.08 -16.24 56.65
N ILE A 234 -68.11 -14.91 56.51
CA ILE A 234 -69.12 -14.06 57.15
C ILE A 234 -70.54 -14.47 56.76
N SER A 235 -70.76 -14.77 55.47
CA SER A 235 -72.08 -15.14 54.97
C SER A 235 -72.57 -16.46 55.59
N ALA A 236 -71.67 -17.45 55.70
CA ALA A 236 -71.95 -18.72 56.37
C ALA A 236 -72.14 -18.55 57.89
N ALA A 237 -71.31 -17.76 58.56
CA ALA A 237 -71.41 -17.51 60.00
C ALA A 237 -72.67 -16.71 60.37
N ARG A 238 -73.12 -15.77 59.53
CA ARG A 238 -74.41 -15.06 59.71
C ARG A 238 -75.61 -15.99 59.51
N ALA A 239 -75.56 -16.92 58.56
CA ALA A 239 -76.61 -17.94 58.39
C ALA A 239 -76.69 -18.87 59.62
N SER A 240 -75.55 -19.37 60.09
CA SER A 240 -75.46 -20.18 61.32
C SER A 240 -75.99 -19.41 62.54
N LEU A 241 -75.61 -18.14 62.72
CA LEU A 241 -76.13 -17.28 63.79
C LEU A 241 -77.66 -17.12 63.76
N GLN A 242 -78.26 -17.07 62.57
CA GLN A 242 -79.71 -17.03 62.40
C GLN A 242 -80.38 -18.36 62.81
N GLU A 243 -79.79 -19.51 62.45
CA GLU A 243 -80.27 -20.84 62.85
C GLU A 243 -80.19 -21.04 64.37
N LEU A 244 -79.05 -20.71 64.98
CA LEU A 244 -78.84 -20.73 66.44
C LEU A 244 -79.86 -19.81 67.14
N SER A 245 -80.08 -18.59 66.63
CA SER A 245 -81.06 -17.64 67.17
C SER A 245 -82.50 -18.16 67.09
N SER A 246 -82.87 -18.86 66.02
CA SER A 246 -84.19 -19.49 65.90
C SER A 246 -84.37 -20.65 66.89
N THR A 247 -83.32 -21.45 67.08
CA THR A 247 -83.28 -22.56 68.06
C THR A 247 -83.39 -22.03 69.49
N LYS A 248 -82.72 -20.91 69.79
CA LYS A 248 -82.80 -20.20 71.08
C LYS A 248 -84.22 -19.75 71.38
N SER A 249 -84.92 -19.18 70.40
CA SER A 249 -86.33 -18.79 70.57
C SER A 249 -87.23 -20.01 70.83
N SER A 250 -86.94 -21.16 70.21
CA SER A 250 -87.67 -22.42 70.44
C SER A 250 -87.48 -22.94 71.88
N PHE A 251 -86.24 -23.00 72.38
CA PHE A 251 -85.95 -23.39 73.77
C PHE A 251 -86.56 -22.43 74.80
N GLN A 252 -86.52 -21.11 74.53
CA GLN A 252 -87.17 -20.13 75.40
C GLN A 252 -88.71 -20.30 75.45
N GLN A 253 -89.33 -20.61 74.30
CA GLN A 253 -90.76 -20.93 74.25
C GLN A 253 -91.10 -22.24 74.98
N GLU A 254 -90.24 -23.26 74.88
CA GLU A 254 -90.42 -24.51 75.63
C GLU A 254 -90.27 -24.31 77.14
N ILE A 255 -89.26 -23.56 77.59
CA ILE A 255 -89.07 -23.22 79.01
C ILE A 255 -90.30 -22.48 79.56
N GLU A 256 -90.83 -21.50 78.84
CA GLU A 256 -92.01 -20.76 79.30
C GLU A 256 -93.28 -21.63 79.30
N SER A 257 -93.44 -22.55 78.33
CA SER A 257 -94.53 -23.54 78.33
C SER A 257 -94.45 -24.50 79.53
N LEU A 258 -93.24 -24.99 79.85
CA LEU A 258 -92.99 -25.83 81.03
C LEU A 258 -93.23 -25.06 82.34
N ASN A 259 -92.80 -23.79 82.41
CA ASN A 259 -93.01 -22.88 83.53
C ASN A 259 -94.51 -22.62 83.78
N GLN A 260 -95.28 -22.31 82.74
CA GLN A 260 -96.74 -22.15 82.84
C GLN A 260 -97.44 -23.41 83.37
N ARG A 261 -97.01 -24.60 82.92
CA ARG A 261 -97.53 -25.88 83.43
C ARG A 261 -97.15 -26.12 84.89
N LEU A 262 -95.91 -25.80 85.30
CA LEU A 262 -95.46 -25.86 86.69
C LEU A 262 -96.28 -24.92 87.59
N VAL A 263 -96.49 -23.67 87.17
CA VAL A 263 -97.30 -22.67 87.89
C VAL A 263 -98.77 -23.09 88.03
N PHE A 264 -99.33 -23.82 87.05
CA PHE A 264 -100.65 -24.43 87.18
C PHE A 264 -100.67 -25.53 88.26
N ILE A 265 -99.69 -26.45 88.24
CA ILE A 265 -99.60 -27.55 89.22
C ILE A 265 -99.40 -27.00 90.64
N ASP A 266 -98.59 -25.95 90.79
CA ASP A 266 -98.27 -25.34 92.09
C ASP A 266 -99.45 -24.61 92.74
N LYS A 267 -100.47 -24.25 91.95
CA LYS A 267 -101.78 -23.80 92.46
C LYS A 267 -102.71 -24.97 92.73
N ARG A 268 -102.80 -25.93 91.79
CA ARG A 268 -103.78 -27.03 91.86
C ARG A 268 -103.48 -28.07 92.94
N VAL A 269 -102.23 -28.33 93.27
CA VAL A 269 -101.87 -29.32 94.32
C VAL A 269 -102.32 -28.86 95.72
N PRO A 270 -102.07 -27.62 96.18
CA PRO A 270 -102.66 -27.09 97.41
C PRO A 270 -104.19 -27.10 97.44
N GLU A 271 -104.86 -26.80 96.32
CA GLU A 271 -106.33 -26.88 96.21
C GLU A 271 -106.82 -28.32 96.42
N LEU A 272 -106.24 -29.30 95.71
CA LEU A 272 -106.55 -30.72 95.88
C LEU A 272 -106.28 -31.19 97.31
N GLU A 273 -105.24 -30.69 97.98
CA GLU A 273 -105.03 -30.97 99.40
C GLU A 273 -106.11 -30.42 100.32
N ALA A 274 -106.66 -29.24 100.01
CA ALA A 274 -107.78 -28.65 100.75
C ALA A 274 -109.08 -29.44 100.49
N GLU A 275 -109.40 -29.73 99.22
CA GLU A 275 -110.53 -30.56 98.80
C GLU A 275 -110.49 -31.94 99.48
N LYS A 276 -109.31 -32.58 99.51
CA LYS A 276 -109.06 -33.86 100.21
C LYS A 276 -109.34 -33.76 101.72
N LYS A 277 -108.90 -32.68 102.38
CA LYS A 277 -109.14 -32.45 103.82
C LYS A 277 -110.64 -32.28 104.09
N VAL A 278 -111.37 -31.55 103.23
CA VAL A 278 -112.83 -31.39 103.33
C VAL A 278 -113.55 -32.72 103.08
N ALA A 279 -113.22 -33.46 102.03
CA ALA A 279 -113.81 -34.77 101.72
C ALA A 279 -113.58 -35.81 102.83
N ALA A 280 -112.38 -35.83 103.43
CA ALA A 280 -112.07 -36.70 104.58
C ALA A 280 -112.86 -36.29 105.84
N THR A 281 -113.01 -34.99 106.10
CA THR A 281 -113.81 -34.47 107.23
C THR A 281 -115.30 -34.81 107.06
N ALA A 282 -115.81 -34.74 105.82
CA ALA A 282 -117.14 -35.21 105.44
C ALA A 282 -117.28 -36.76 105.38
N ARG A 283 -116.25 -37.51 105.80
CA ARG A 283 -116.18 -38.99 105.80
C ARG A 283 -116.34 -39.65 104.42
N ASN A 284 -116.18 -38.90 103.32
CA ASN A 284 -116.18 -39.43 101.96
C ASN A 284 -114.77 -39.95 101.58
N PHE A 285 -114.40 -41.07 102.18
CA PHE A 285 -113.06 -41.65 102.02
C PHE A 285 -112.72 -42.08 100.58
N LYS A 286 -113.73 -42.43 99.76
CA LYS A 286 -113.51 -42.77 98.34
C LYS A 286 -113.03 -41.54 97.56
N GLU A 287 -113.68 -40.40 97.75
CA GLU A 287 -113.32 -39.16 97.07
C GLU A 287 -112.00 -38.59 97.60
N ALA A 288 -111.79 -38.63 98.93
CA ALA A 288 -110.50 -38.26 99.53
C ALA A 288 -109.32 -39.12 99.00
N ALA A 289 -109.55 -40.40 98.68
CA ALA A 289 -108.57 -41.26 98.05
C ALA A 289 -108.34 -40.91 96.56
N ARG A 290 -109.41 -40.65 95.80
CA ARG A 290 -109.32 -40.20 94.39
C ARG A 290 -108.50 -38.91 94.26
N ILE A 291 -108.83 -37.91 95.07
CA ILE A 291 -108.12 -36.62 95.12
C ILE A 291 -106.66 -36.81 95.57
N ALA A 292 -106.39 -37.74 96.50
CA ALA A 292 -105.01 -38.07 96.88
C ALA A 292 -104.20 -38.73 95.75
N THR A 293 -104.81 -39.55 94.90
CA THR A 293 -104.14 -40.09 93.71
C THR A 293 -103.90 -39.03 92.63
N GLU A 294 -104.83 -38.10 92.43
CA GLU A 294 -104.70 -36.97 91.50
C GLU A 294 -103.56 -36.02 91.94
N SER A 295 -103.56 -35.61 93.21
CA SER A 295 -102.49 -34.82 93.83
C SER A 295 -101.11 -35.50 93.72
N LYS A 296 -101.03 -36.82 93.93
CA LYS A 296 -99.78 -37.57 93.76
C LYS A 296 -99.33 -37.64 92.29
N ALA A 297 -100.25 -37.82 91.34
CA ALA A 297 -99.93 -37.84 89.92
C ALA A 297 -99.36 -36.49 89.45
N LEU A 298 -100.00 -35.37 89.80
CA LEU A 298 -99.50 -34.02 89.51
C LEU A 298 -98.15 -33.74 90.20
N SER A 299 -97.90 -34.32 91.39
CA SER A 299 -96.61 -34.19 92.07
C SER A 299 -95.47 -34.94 91.36
N VAL A 300 -95.76 -36.08 90.72
CA VAL A 300 -94.78 -36.79 89.86
C VAL A 300 -94.58 -36.05 88.54
N GLU A 301 -95.66 -35.52 87.94
CA GLU A 301 -95.60 -34.67 86.75
C GLU A 301 -94.71 -33.44 86.99
N LYS A 302 -94.89 -32.75 88.12
CA LYS A 302 -94.07 -31.60 88.55
C LYS A 302 -92.58 -31.92 88.53
N GLU A 303 -92.16 -33.05 89.09
CA GLU A 303 -90.73 -33.40 89.16
C GLU A 303 -90.17 -33.77 87.77
N GLY A 304 -90.94 -34.49 86.95
CA GLY A 304 -90.58 -34.74 85.55
C GLY A 304 -90.45 -33.46 84.72
N LEU A 305 -91.36 -32.49 84.91
CA LEU A 305 -91.31 -31.18 84.27
C LEU A 305 -90.10 -30.36 84.72
N LYS A 306 -89.74 -30.37 86.02
CA LYS A 306 -88.50 -29.72 86.50
C LYS A 306 -87.26 -30.33 85.85
N ILE A 307 -87.15 -31.66 85.81
CA ILE A 307 -86.00 -32.36 85.20
C ILE A 307 -85.89 -32.00 83.73
N LYS A 308 -87.02 -31.98 82.99
CA LYS A 308 -87.03 -31.55 81.59
C LYS A 308 -86.61 -30.09 81.45
N MET A 309 -87.18 -29.18 82.25
CA MET A 309 -86.85 -27.75 82.21
C MET A 309 -85.38 -27.49 82.52
N ALA A 310 -84.78 -28.18 83.49
CA ALA A 310 -83.36 -28.10 83.78
C ALA A 310 -82.48 -28.56 82.61
N GLY A 311 -82.92 -29.60 81.87
CA GLY A 311 -82.28 -30.03 80.63
C GLY A 311 -82.34 -28.95 79.53
N VAL A 312 -83.52 -28.40 79.24
CA VAL A 312 -83.68 -27.35 78.21
C VAL A 312 -82.92 -26.07 78.57
N VAL A 313 -82.86 -25.70 79.86
CA VAL A 313 -82.04 -24.57 80.34
C VAL A 313 -80.54 -24.84 80.15
N LEU A 314 -80.07 -26.08 80.32
CA LEU A 314 -78.66 -26.43 80.10
C LEU A 314 -78.28 -26.43 78.62
N GLU A 315 -79.15 -26.94 77.74
CA GLU A 315 -78.92 -26.86 76.28
C GLU A 315 -79.04 -25.42 75.75
N LEU A 316 -79.94 -24.61 76.30
CA LEU A 316 -80.00 -23.16 76.05
C LEU A 316 -78.70 -22.46 76.46
N GLY A 317 -78.10 -22.82 77.60
CA GLY A 317 -76.82 -22.26 78.05
C GLY A 317 -75.68 -22.50 77.06
N LYS A 318 -75.53 -23.73 76.54
CA LYS A 318 -74.54 -24.04 75.48
C LYS A 318 -74.83 -23.25 74.20
N LEU A 319 -76.10 -23.15 73.81
CA LEU A 319 -76.51 -22.44 72.61
C LEU A 319 -76.22 -20.93 72.72
N GLU A 320 -76.30 -20.36 73.93
CA GLU A 320 -75.89 -18.97 74.18
C GLU A 320 -74.37 -18.77 74.12
N GLU A 321 -73.57 -19.78 74.50
CA GLU A 321 -72.12 -19.83 74.33
C GLU A 321 -71.72 -19.94 72.84
N GLU A 322 -72.33 -20.86 72.08
CA GLU A 322 -72.14 -21.01 70.61
C GLU A 322 -72.52 -19.73 69.82
N ILE A 323 -73.57 -19.03 70.26
CA ILE A 323 -73.96 -17.72 69.72
C ILE A 323 -72.89 -16.66 70.02
N CYS A 324 -72.36 -16.64 71.24
CA CYS A 324 -71.29 -15.71 71.63
C CYS A 324 -70.04 -15.90 70.78
N ASP A 325 -69.55 -17.14 70.66
CA ASP A 325 -68.37 -17.48 69.85
C ASP A 325 -68.58 -17.18 68.36
N THR A 326 -69.79 -17.43 67.84
CA THR A 326 -70.12 -17.09 66.45
C THR A 326 -70.11 -15.58 66.21
N VAL A 327 -70.57 -14.76 67.17
CA VAL A 327 -70.50 -13.29 67.10
C VAL A 327 -69.06 -12.78 67.25
N ASN A 328 -68.27 -13.36 68.16
CA ASN A 328 -66.85 -13.01 68.34
C ASN A 328 -66.06 -13.26 67.05
N ARG A 329 -66.23 -14.44 66.43
CA ARG A 329 -65.63 -14.78 65.14
C ARG A 329 -66.07 -13.83 64.03
N LEU A 330 -67.36 -13.47 63.96
CA LEU A 330 -67.85 -12.51 62.96
C LEU A 330 -67.17 -11.15 63.09
N GLN A 331 -66.98 -10.63 64.31
CA GLN A 331 -66.28 -9.37 64.54
C GLN A 331 -64.79 -9.46 64.16
N GLU A 332 -64.14 -10.60 64.41
CA GLU A 332 -62.76 -10.83 63.98
C GLU A 332 -62.64 -10.84 62.45
N THR A 333 -63.48 -11.62 61.75
CA THR A 333 -63.48 -11.70 60.28
C THR A 333 -63.82 -10.35 59.64
N GLU A 334 -64.74 -9.56 60.22
CA GLU A 334 -65.03 -8.18 59.76
C GLU A 334 -63.80 -7.25 59.93
N GLY A 335 -63.05 -7.41 61.02
CA GLY A 335 -61.77 -6.73 61.23
C GLY A 335 -60.71 -7.13 60.19
N GLN A 336 -60.57 -8.43 59.92
CA GLN A 336 -59.63 -8.97 58.92
C GLN A 336 -59.98 -8.52 57.49
N ILE A 337 -61.27 -8.40 57.14
CA ILE A 337 -61.69 -7.82 55.87
C ILE A 337 -61.29 -6.34 55.78
N SER A 338 -61.53 -5.57 56.83
CA SER A 338 -61.21 -4.13 56.85
C SER A 338 -59.71 -3.86 56.62
N THR A 339 -58.82 -4.67 57.21
CA THR A 339 -57.38 -4.58 56.94
C THR A 339 -57.03 -5.07 55.53
N LYS A 340 -57.58 -6.20 55.08
CA LYS A 340 -57.32 -6.75 53.75
C LYS A 340 -57.81 -5.85 52.61
N GLU A 341 -58.97 -5.22 52.74
CA GLU A 341 -59.48 -4.25 51.76
C GLU A 341 -58.59 -3.00 51.67
N LYS A 342 -57.97 -2.58 52.78
CA LYS A 342 -56.93 -1.54 52.76
C LYS A 342 -55.64 -2.01 52.06
N GLU A 343 -55.23 -3.26 52.24
CA GLU A 343 -54.08 -3.83 51.51
C GLU A 343 -54.35 -3.91 49.99
N VAL A 344 -55.54 -4.37 49.57
CA VAL A 344 -56.00 -4.35 48.16
C VAL A 344 -55.95 -2.93 47.60
N ALA A 345 -56.54 -1.97 48.32
CA ALA A 345 -56.60 -0.58 47.91
C ALA A 345 -55.21 0.06 47.79
N MET A 346 -54.27 -0.30 48.68
CA MET A 346 -52.89 0.19 48.63
C MET A 346 -52.13 -0.35 47.42
N ALA A 347 -52.21 -1.67 47.16
CA ALA A 347 -51.59 -2.28 45.99
C ALA A 347 -52.14 -1.68 44.68
N ARG A 348 -53.46 -1.49 44.62
CA ARG A 348 -54.15 -0.86 43.49
C ARG A 348 -53.75 0.58 43.28
N PHE A 349 -53.69 1.38 44.34
CA PHE A 349 -53.27 2.78 44.28
C PHE A 349 -51.84 2.92 43.74
N GLN A 350 -50.89 2.13 44.27
CA GLN A 350 -49.51 2.10 43.77
C GLN A 350 -49.45 1.68 42.28
N ARG A 351 -50.22 0.65 41.88
CA ARG A 351 -50.28 0.20 40.47
C ARG A 351 -50.81 1.29 39.53
N LEU A 352 -51.83 2.04 39.95
CA LEU A 352 -52.43 3.12 39.16
C LEU A 352 -51.46 4.30 38.96
N LEU A 353 -50.68 4.65 39.98
CA LEU A 353 -49.63 5.67 39.87
C LEU A 353 -48.54 5.26 38.87
N LEU A 354 -48.12 3.97 38.87
CA LEU A 354 -47.19 3.45 37.86
C LEU A 354 -47.76 3.51 36.43
N ILE A 355 -49.07 3.26 36.27
CA ILE A 355 -49.76 3.37 34.97
C ILE A 355 -49.79 4.82 34.51
N ALA A 356 -50.30 5.74 35.34
CA ALA A 356 -50.41 7.16 35.00
C ALA A 356 -49.04 7.80 34.73
N GLY A 357 -48.01 7.45 35.51
CA GLY A 357 -46.64 7.92 35.32
C GLY A 357 -46.01 7.43 34.01
N ALA A 358 -46.17 6.15 33.69
CA ALA A 358 -45.69 5.58 32.43
C ALA A 358 -46.42 6.18 31.21
N ALA A 359 -47.75 6.22 31.24
CA ALA A 359 -48.56 6.78 30.15
C ALA A 359 -48.23 8.26 29.91
N LYS A 360 -47.98 9.07 30.95
CA LYS A 360 -47.48 10.45 30.80
C LYS A 360 -46.12 10.56 30.13
N ALA A 361 -45.20 9.64 30.44
CA ALA A 361 -43.86 9.64 29.85
C ALA A 361 -43.90 9.28 28.36
N GLU A 362 -44.59 8.18 28.02
CA GLU A 362 -44.79 7.78 26.61
C GLU A 362 -45.59 8.85 25.84
N ARG A 363 -46.62 9.47 26.45
CA ARG A 363 -47.37 10.60 25.85
C ARG A 363 -46.48 11.80 25.51
N SER A 364 -45.53 12.11 26.39
CA SER A 364 -44.59 13.21 26.15
C SER A 364 -43.68 12.91 24.94
N ALA A 365 -43.29 11.65 24.77
CA ALA A 365 -42.55 11.17 23.61
C ALA A 365 -43.37 11.23 22.32
N ALA A 366 -44.61 10.73 22.34
CA ALA A 366 -45.53 10.78 21.20
C ALA A 366 -45.72 12.23 20.73
N LEU A 367 -45.91 13.17 21.66
CA LEU A 367 -46.02 14.59 21.36
C LEU A 367 -44.73 15.21 20.79
N GLU A 368 -43.55 14.83 21.29
CA GLU A 368 -42.25 15.26 20.75
C GLU A 368 -41.98 14.70 19.34
N LEU A 369 -42.47 13.49 19.04
CA LEU A 369 -42.33 12.81 17.75
C LEU A 369 -43.45 13.18 16.75
N GLY A 370 -44.50 13.87 17.21
CA GLY A 370 -45.62 14.35 16.38
C GLY A 370 -46.77 13.35 16.19
N ASP A 371 -46.79 12.24 16.93
CA ASP A 371 -47.92 11.29 16.93
C ASP A 371 -49.03 11.80 17.86
N LEU A 372 -50.01 12.48 17.25
CA LEU A 372 -51.15 13.05 17.96
C LEU A 372 -52.21 12.00 18.34
N GLU A 373 -52.29 10.87 17.62
CA GLU A 373 -53.28 9.82 17.92
C GLU A 373 -52.85 9.06 19.18
N GLU A 374 -51.58 8.64 19.25
CA GLU A 374 -51.02 8.01 20.44
C GLU A 374 -50.94 9.00 21.62
N THR A 375 -50.72 10.30 21.37
CA THR A 375 -50.76 11.36 22.41
C THR A 375 -52.13 11.45 23.11
N ASP A 376 -53.23 11.34 22.36
CA ASP A 376 -54.59 11.41 22.90
C ASP A 376 -55.01 10.08 23.57
N ILE A 377 -54.58 8.92 23.02
CA ILE A 377 -54.79 7.60 23.63
C ILE A 377 -54.10 7.52 25.01
N LEU A 378 -52.82 7.90 25.08
CA LEU A 378 -52.05 7.86 26.33
C LEU A 378 -52.49 8.94 27.33
N LEU A 379 -53.08 10.05 26.87
CA LEU A 379 -53.76 11.00 27.75
C LEU A 379 -54.96 10.33 28.43
N ALA A 380 -55.79 9.63 27.66
CA ALA A 380 -56.96 8.92 28.21
C ALA A 380 -56.58 7.80 29.18
N GLU A 381 -55.51 7.03 28.93
CA GLU A 381 -54.99 6.04 29.90
C GLU A 381 -54.53 6.71 31.19
N ALA A 382 -53.74 7.79 31.10
CA ALA A 382 -53.24 8.52 32.27
C ALA A 382 -54.38 9.13 33.09
N GLU A 383 -55.34 9.80 32.46
CA GLU A 383 -56.50 10.40 33.13
C GLU A 383 -57.44 9.35 33.74
N ALA A 384 -57.63 8.19 33.10
CA ALA A 384 -58.41 7.09 33.66
C ALA A 384 -57.75 6.51 34.92
N ALA A 385 -56.44 6.25 34.86
CA ALA A 385 -55.68 5.73 35.99
C ALA A 385 -55.65 6.72 37.18
N GLU A 386 -55.42 8.02 36.92
CA GLU A 386 -55.52 9.05 37.96
C GLU A 386 -56.95 9.20 38.51
N SER A 387 -57.97 9.18 37.65
CA SER A 387 -59.37 9.28 38.06
C SER A 387 -59.75 8.12 38.99
N GLU A 388 -59.15 6.95 38.84
CA GLU A 388 -59.31 5.85 39.80
C GLU A 388 -58.47 6.05 41.07
N ALA A 389 -57.20 6.44 40.95
CA ALA A 389 -56.32 6.69 42.09
C ALA A 389 -56.89 7.76 43.05
N ARG A 390 -57.39 8.87 42.49
CA ARG A 390 -58.05 9.98 43.22
C ARG A 390 -59.33 9.56 43.96
N LYS A 391 -59.98 8.45 43.58
CA LYS A 391 -61.13 7.89 44.32
C LYS A 391 -60.68 7.06 45.53
N ILE A 392 -59.56 6.36 45.41
CA ILE A 392 -59.02 5.48 46.47
C ILE A 392 -58.29 6.31 47.54
N GLN A 393 -57.53 7.32 47.13
CA GLN A 393 -56.67 8.14 47.99
C GLN A 393 -57.37 8.70 49.26
N PRO A 394 -58.52 9.40 49.17
CA PRO A 394 -59.17 9.97 50.36
C PRO A 394 -59.85 8.94 51.26
N VAL A 395 -60.17 7.74 50.75
CA VAL A 395 -60.86 6.68 51.52
C VAL A 395 -59.92 6.08 52.57
N TYR A 396 -58.65 5.90 52.22
CA TYR A 396 -57.63 5.28 53.08
C TYR A 396 -56.53 6.24 53.54
N ASN A 397 -56.60 7.52 53.13
CA ASN A 397 -55.64 8.59 53.39
C ASN A 397 -54.20 8.23 52.95
N PHE A 398 -54.06 7.70 51.74
CA PHE A 398 -52.75 7.37 51.17
C PHE A 398 -52.00 8.62 50.70
N LYS A 399 -50.68 8.68 50.94
CA LYS A 399 -49.79 9.70 50.39
C LYS A 399 -48.78 9.06 49.44
N GLU A 400 -48.41 9.75 48.36
CA GLU A 400 -47.53 9.19 47.34
C GLU A 400 -46.07 9.08 47.86
N GLU A 401 -45.70 10.00 48.74
CA GLU A 401 -44.38 10.09 49.38
C GLU A 401 -44.11 8.95 50.38
N GLU A 402 -45.14 8.21 50.81
CA GLU A 402 -45.02 7.05 51.70
C GLU A 402 -44.58 5.77 50.96
N PHE A 403 -44.56 5.79 49.61
CA PHE A 403 -44.32 4.60 48.79
C PHE A 403 -42.97 4.63 48.06
N ALA A 404 -41.91 4.27 48.79
CA ALA A 404 -40.53 4.23 48.27
C ALA A 404 -40.29 3.34 47.03
N ASN A 405 -41.22 2.45 46.68
CA ASN A 405 -41.14 1.62 45.47
C ASN A 405 -41.61 2.34 44.19
N ILE A 406 -42.28 3.49 44.30
CA ILE A 406 -42.78 4.24 43.13
C ILE A 406 -41.64 5.11 42.55
N PRO A 407 -41.33 5.00 41.24
CA PRO A 407 -40.39 5.91 40.59
C PRO A 407 -40.90 7.36 40.62
N LYS A 408 -40.04 8.29 41.05
CA LYS A 408 -40.32 9.74 41.02
C LYS A 408 -40.24 10.34 39.61
N GLN A 409 -39.59 9.63 38.69
CA GLN A 409 -39.49 9.97 37.27
C GLN A 409 -39.74 8.71 36.44
N TYR A 410 -40.43 8.87 35.32
CA TYR A 410 -40.74 7.82 34.36
C TYR A 410 -40.02 8.14 33.04
N ILE A 411 -39.67 7.10 32.29
CA ILE A 411 -38.88 7.20 31.06
C ILE A 411 -39.66 6.51 29.95
N SER A 412 -39.82 7.18 28.82
CA SER A 412 -40.44 6.62 27.61
C SER A 412 -39.52 5.61 26.93
N MET A 413 -40.05 4.45 26.56
CA MET A 413 -39.35 3.48 25.71
C MET A 413 -39.12 4.04 24.29
N GLU A 414 -40.04 4.87 23.80
CA GLU A 414 -39.97 5.47 22.48
C GLU A 414 -38.85 6.53 22.39
N LEU A 415 -38.68 7.36 23.44
CA LEU A 415 -37.50 8.25 23.54
C LEU A 415 -36.18 7.46 23.60
N VAL A 416 -36.11 6.39 24.38
CA VAL A 416 -34.90 5.54 24.47
C VAL A 416 -34.53 4.97 23.10
N SER A 417 -35.52 4.67 22.26
CA SER A 417 -35.34 4.12 20.92
C SER A 417 -34.87 5.18 19.91
N ASN A 418 -35.47 6.38 19.93
CA ASN A 418 -35.26 7.40 18.89
C ASN A 418 -34.16 8.43 19.22
N LEU A 419 -33.87 8.71 20.50
CA LEU A 419 -32.90 9.75 20.88
C LEU A 419 -31.45 9.39 20.50
N GLY A 420 -30.64 10.42 20.20
CA GLY A 420 -29.20 10.30 19.94
C GLY A 420 -28.35 10.30 21.21
N GLY A 421 -27.07 9.89 21.09
CA GLY A 421 -26.19 9.60 22.23
C GLY A 421 -26.08 10.69 23.31
N LYS A 422 -26.03 11.97 22.92
CA LYS A 422 -25.98 13.09 23.89
C LYS A 422 -27.28 13.20 24.70
N GLN A 423 -28.42 13.14 24.01
CA GLN A 423 -29.75 13.20 24.64
C GLN A 423 -29.99 11.96 25.52
N LEU A 424 -29.50 10.79 25.12
CA LEU A 424 -29.54 9.58 25.93
C LEU A 424 -28.68 9.71 27.21
N ALA A 425 -27.51 10.35 27.12
CA ALA A 425 -26.66 10.62 28.29
C ALA A 425 -27.32 11.63 29.26
N GLU A 426 -27.96 12.67 28.73
CA GLU A 426 -28.76 13.64 29.50
C GLU A 426 -29.97 12.96 30.18
N LEU A 427 -30.66 12.06 29.46
CA LEU A 427 -31.78 11.28 29.98
C LEU A 427 -31.34 10.30 31.08
N VAL A 428 -30.22 9.59 30.91
CA VAL A 428 -29.58 8.75 31.95
C VAL A 428 -29.22 9.60 33.17
N ALA A 429 -28.62 10.77 32.97
CA ALA A 429 -28.26 11.65 34.09
C ALA A 429 -29.48 12.10 34.89
N SER A 430 -30.60 12.44 34.23
CA SER A 430 -31.85 12.81 34.92
C SER A 430 -32.39 11.67 35.79
N ALA A 431 -32.42 10.44 35.26
CA ALA A 431 -32.88 9.26 35.99
C ALA A 431 -31.95 8.87 37.15
N ALA A 432 -30.64 8.96 36.94
CA ALA A 432 -29.63 8.63 37.95
C ALA A 432 -29.63 9.59 39.14
N TYR A 433 -29.95 10.87 38.94
CA TYR A 433 -29.98 11.89 40.00
C TYR A 433 -31.08 11.66 41.07
N ILE A 434 -32.03 10.77 40.82
CA ILE A 434 -33.28 10.67 41.60
C ILE A 434 -33.46 9.28 42.27
N SER A 435 -32.68 8.26 41.90
CA SER A 435 -32.64 6.99 42.62
C SER A 435 -31.72 7.09 43.85
N PRO A 436 -32.24 7.04 45.09
CA PRO A 436 -31.38 6.78 46.24
C PRO A 436 -30.80 5.36 46.14
N THR A 437 -29.63 5.18 46.74
CA THR A 437 -29.02 3.87 47.07
C THR A 437 -29.67 3.27 48.31
#